data_AF-A0A383AI55-F1
#
_entry.id   AF-A0A383AI55-F1
#
_cell.length_a   1.000
_cell.length_b   1.000
_cell.length_c   1.000
_cell.angle_alpha   90.00
_cell.angle_beta   90.00
_cell.angle_gamma   90.00
#
_symmetry.space_group_name_H-M   'P 1'
#
loop_
_entity.id
_entity.type
_entity.pdbx_description
1 polymer ?
#
loop_
_entity_poly.entity_id
_entity_poly.type
_entity_poly.pdbx_seq_one_letter_code
_entity_poly.pdbx_strand_id
1 'polypeptide(L)'
;METNLEVLSDLVHHMKYAKYLEGKNRRETFEETVTRNRDMHIKKFPELKDEITDAYQYVYEKKVIPSMRSMQFAGTAIEVNPTRMFNCSYLPIVEPGAFWETMFLLLSGAGVGYSVQRHHVEQLPEIRKPIKSRRYLIQDSIEGWADSIKVLMRAYFDNRSLPLFDYRAIREKGARLVISGGKAPGPEPLKVCLNELQRILNLKMDGDKLTP
;
A
#
# COMPACT_ATOMS: atom_id res chain seq x y z
N MET A 1 -10.17 -29.77 -19.30
CA MET A 1 -8.73 -29.77 -18.94
C MET A 1 -8.45 -31.05 -18.17
N GLU A 2 -7.19 -31.42 -17.92
CA GLU A 2 -6.92 -32.48 -16.93
C GLU A 2 -7.48 -32.07 -15.57
N THR A 3 -8.24 -32.95 -14.92
CA THR A 3 -8.94 -32.68 -13.64
C THR A 3 -8.03 -32.08 -12.56
N ASN A 4 -6.74 -32.45 -12.55
CA ASN A 4 -5.75 -31.93 -11.61
C ASN A 4 -5.46 -30.43 -11.80
N LEU A 5 -5.46 -29.94 -13.04
CA LEU A 5 -5.20 -28.53 -13.35
C LEU A 5 -6.39 -27.65 -12.97
N GLU A 6 -7.60 -28.16 -13.15
CA GLU A 6 -8.84 -27.46 -12.75
C GLU A 6 -8.89 -27.28 -11.23
N VAL A 7 -8.61 -28.35 -10.47
CA VAL A 7 -8.55 -28.29 -9.00
C VAL A 7 -7.47 -27.32 -8.52
N LEU A 8 -6.30 -27.32 -9.14
CA LEU A 8 -5.22 -26.39 -8.79
C LEU A 8 -5.62 -24.94 -9.06
N SER A 9 -6.27 -24.68 -10.20
CA SER A 9 -6.78 -23.36 -10.57
C SER A 9 -7.79 -22.84 -9.54
N ASP A 10 -8.75 -23.68 -9.15
CA ASP A 10 -9.78 -23.31 -8.18
C ASP A 10 -9.20 -23.07 -6.78
N LEU A 11 -8.22 -23.88 -6.36
CA LEU A 11 -7.51 -23.69 -5.10
C LEU A 11 -6.76 -22.35 -5.07
N VAL A 12 -6.02 -22.03 -6.14
CA VAL A 12 -5.30 -20.76 -6.25
C VAL A 12 -6.29 -19.59 -6.24
N HIS A 13 -7.40 -19.69 -6.97
CA HIS A 13 -8.49 -18.71 -6.96
C HIS A 13 -8.99 -18.44 -5.53
N HIS A 14 -9.38 -19.53 -4.85
CA HIS A 14 -9.95 -19.49 -3.51
C HIS A 14 -9.01 -18.86 -2.47
N MET A 15 -7.72 -19.21 -2.53
CA MET A 15 -6.73 -18.75 -1.58
C MET A 15 -6.31 -17.29 -1.79
N LYS A 16 -6.26 -16.82 -3.04
CA LYS A 16 -5.60 -15.54 -3.38
C LYS A 16 -6.58 -14.42 -3.74
N TYR A 17 -7.73 -14.73 -4.34
CA TYR A 17 -8.60 -13.72 -4.96
C TYR A 17 -10.00 -13.66 -4.35
N ALA A 18 -10.54 -14.81 -3.97
CA ALA A 18 -11.89 -14.90 -3.44
C ALA A 18 -12.02 -14.19 -2.08
N LYS A 19 -12.90 -13.19 -1.98
CA LYS A 19 -13.24 -12.53 -0.71
C LYS A 19 -14.20 -13.38 0.10
N TYR A 20 -14.18 -13.20 1.42
CA TYR A 20 -15.12 -13.87 2.32
C TYR A 20 -16.46 -13.13 2.33
N LEU A 21 -17.54 -13.86 2.09
CA LEU A 21 -18.91 -13.36 2.08
C LEU A 21 -19.57 -13.72 3.41
N GLU A 22 -19.63 -12.78 4.36
CA GLU A 22 -20.14 -13.03 5.71
C GLU A 22 -21.59 -13.57 5.70
N GLY A 23 -22.46 -13.00 4.86
CA GLY A 23 -23.85 -13.47 4.74
C GLY A 23 -24.01 -14.87 4.15
N LYS A 24 -22.98 -15.43 3.48
CA LYS A 24 -23.01 -16.79 2.91
C LYS A 24 -22.09 -17.77 3.63
N ASN A 25 -21.35 -17.33 4.66
CA ASN A 25 -20.35 -18.11 5.39
C ASN A 25 -19.33 -18.87 4.51
N ARG A 26 -19.02 -18.34 3.32
CA ARG A 26 -18.06 -18.93 2.38
C ARG A 26 -17.29 -17.86 1.62
N ARG A 27 -16.25 -18.26 0.89
CA ARG A 27 -15.58 -17.37 -0.07
C ARG A 27 -16.31 -17.33 -1.41
N GLU A 28 -16.04 -16.28 -2.18
CA GLU A 28 -16.54 -16.10 -3.55
C GLU A 28 -16.15 -17.26 -4.46
N THR A 29 -17.04 -17.58 -5.42
CA THR A 29 -16.66 -18.38 -6.59
C THR A 29 -15.83 -17.54 -7.57
N PHE A 30 -15.35 -18.16 -8.65
CA PHE A 30 -14.66 -17.44 -9.72
C PHE A 30 -15.59 -16.40 -10.36
N GLU A 31 -16.81 -16.80 -10.71
CA GLU A 31 -17.82 -15.95 -11.33
C GLU A 31 -18.21 -14.78 -10.43
N GLU A 32 -18.38 -15.00 -9.13
CA GLU A 32 -18.67 -13.93 -8.16
C GLU A 32 -17.50 -12.92 -8.08
N THR A 33 -16.26 -13.41 -8.14
CA THR A 33 -15.06 -12.54 -8.13
C THR A 33 -14.95 -11.70 -9.41
N VAL A 34 -15.13 -12.34 -10.57
CA VAL A 34 -15.12 -11.67 -11.88
C VAL A 34 -16.24 -10.63 -11.96
N THR A 35 -17.43 -10.98 -11.49
CA THR A 35 -18.58 -10.06 -11.43
C THR A 35 -18.29 -8.85 -10.55
N ARG A 36 -17.75 -9.05 -9.33
CA ARG A 36 -17.31 -7.95 -8.46
C ARG A 36 -16.29 -7.04 -9.14
N ASN A 37 -15.36 -7.62 -9.91
CA ASN A 37 -14.36 -6.85 -10.64
C ASN A 37 -14.99 -6.02 -11.75
N ARG A 38 -15.84 -6.62 -12.59
CA ARG A 38 -16.61 -5.94 -13.65
C ARG A 38 -17.42 -4.78 -13.09
N ASP A 39 -18.21 -5.04 -12.05
CA ASP A 39 -19.16 -4.07 -11.51
C ASP A 39 -18.43 -2.87 -10.90
N MET A 40 -17.24 -3.07 -10.32
CA MET A 40 -16.37 -1.97 -9.90
C MET A 40 -15.95 -1.09 -11.08
N HIS A 41 -15.57 -1.67 -12.22
CA HIS A 41 -15.21 -0.91 -13.41
C HIS A 41 -16.42 -0.19 -14.01
N ILE A 42 -17.59 -0.84 -14.14
CA ILE A 42 -18.82 -0.21 -14.62
C ILE A 42 -19.24 0.95 -13.71
N LYS A 43 -19.16 0.78 -12.39
CA LYS A 43 -19.48 1.86 -11.44
C LYS A 43 -18.55 3.07 -11.61
N LYS A 44 -17.29 2.85 -11.97
CA LYS A 44 -16.30 3.92 -12.19
C LYS A 44 -16.45 4.58 -13.56
N PHE A 45 -16.82 3.81 -14.58
CA PHE A 45 -16.93 4.22 -15.98
C PHE A 45 -18.29 3.78 -16.56
N PRO A 46 -19.41 4.38 -16.09
CA PRO A 46 -20.75 3.99 -16.49
C PRO A 46 -21.02 4.18 -18.00
N GLU A 47 -20.29 5.12 -18.63
CA GLU A 47 -20.35 5.39 -20.06
C GLU A 47 -19.75 4.27 -20.93
N LEU A 48 -18.91 3.40 -20.36
CA LEU A 48 -18.30 2.25 -21.04
C LEU A 48 -18.94 0.92 -20.62
N LYS A 49 -20.17 0.96 -20.09
CA LYS A 49 -20.81 -0.21 -19.48
C LYS A 49 -20.89 -1.39 -20.45
N ASP A 50 -21.27 -1.13 -21.69
CA ASP A 50 -21.50 -2.18 -22.69
C ASP A 50 -20.16 -2.78 -23.13
N GLU A 51 -19.15 -1.95 -23.41
CA GLU A 51 -17.80 -2.39 -23.75
C GLU A 51 -17.13 -3.17 -22.61
N ILE A 52 -17.33 -2.74 -21.36
CA ILE A 52 -16.83 -3.47 -20.18
C ILE A 52 -17.55 -4.82 -20.07
N THR A 53 -18.86 -4.86 -20.27
CA THR A 53 -19.64 -6.10 -20.18
C THR A 53 -19.18 -7.11 -21.24
N ASP A 54 -19.00 -6.65 -22.48
CA ASP A 54 -18.51 -7.46 -23.60
C ASP A 54 -17.08 -7.97 -23.34
N ALA A 55 -16.18 -7.10 -22.88
CA ALA A 55 -14.81 -7.50 -22.54
C ALA A 55 -14.77 -8.55 -21.41
N TYR A 56 -15.68 -8.45 -20.43
CA TYR A 56 -15.74 -9.39 -19.31
C TYR A 56 -16.29 -10.76 -19.70
N GLN A 57 -16.99 -10.90 -20.82
CA GLN A 57 -17.38 -12.21 -21.35
C GLN A 57 -16.15 -13.10 -21.57
N TYR A 58 -15.06 -12.52 -22.10
CA TYR A 58 -13.78 -13.23 -22.25
C TYR A 58 -13.13 -13.62 -20.92
N VAL A 59 -13.38 -12.87 -19.84
CA VAL A 59 -12.89 -13.19 -18.50
C VAL A 59 -13.67 -14.35 -17.89
N TYR A 60 -15.00 -14.35 -18.01
CA TYR A 60 -15.83 -15.49 -17.57
C TYR A 60 -15.45 -16.77 -18.31
N GLU A 61 -15.16 -16.68 -19.60
CA GLU A 61 -14.70 -17.79 -20.44
C GLU A 61 -13.22 -18.16 -20.21
N LYS A 62 -12.52 -17.49 -19.28
CA LYS A 62 -11.10 -17.68 -18.95
C LYS A 62 -10.15 -17.52 -20.15
N LYS A 63 -10.56 -16.76 -21.17
CA LYS A 63 -9.76 -16.44 -22.37
C LYS A 63 -8.76 -15.32 -22.12
N VAL A 64 -9.10 -14.40 -21.22
CA VAL A 64 -8.22 -13.33 -20.72
C VAL A 64 -8.38 -13.21 -19.21
N ILE A 65 -7.36 -12.69 -18.54
CA ILE A 65 -7.38 -12.48 -17.09
C ILE A 65 -7.04 -11.02 -16.76
N PRO A 66 -7.81 -10.35 -15.89
CA PRO A 66 -7.43 -9.05 -15.35
C PRO A 66 -6.14 -9.17 -14.52
N SER A 67 -5.52 -8.04 -14.21
CA SER A 67 -4.37 -8.02 -13.32
C SER A 67 -4.72 -8.65 -11.96
N MET A 68 -3.75 -9.35 -11.36
CA MET A 68 -3.93 -10.04 -10.07
C MET A 68 -4.53 -9.10 -9.01
N ARG A 69 -4.01 -7.87 -8.99
CA ARG A 69 -4.39 -6.79 -8.09
C ARG A 69 -5.84 -6.34 -8.27
N SER A 70 -6.28 -6.21 -9.52
CA SER A 70 -7.65 -5.83 -9.85
C SER A 70 -8.65 -6.84 -9.27
N MET A 71 -8.43 -8.13 -9.55
CA MET A 71 -9.26 -9.23 -9.05
C MET A 71 -9.25 -9.31 -7.51
N GLN A 72 -8.07 -9.24 -6.90
CA GLN A 72 -7.89 -9.38 -5.45
C GLN A 72 -8.57 -8.25 -4.67
N PHE A 73 -8.41 -6.99 -5.10
CA PHE A 73 -8.88 -5.83 -4.34
C PHE A 73 -10.20 -5.23 -4.82
N ALA A 74 -10.76 -5.68 -5.96
CA ALA A 74 -11.94 -5.08 -6.56
C ALA A 74 -13.09 -4.76 -5.59
N GLY A 75 -13.73 -3.62 -5.83
CA GLY A 75 -14.73 -3.01 -4.95
C GLY A 75 -14.10 -1.99 -4.00
N THR A 76 -14.64 -1.90 -2.78
CA THR A 76 -14.34 -0.83 -1.82
C THR A 76 -12.86 -0.60 -1.54
N ALA A 77 -12.01 -1.64 -1.57
CA ALA A 77 -10.58 -1.46 -1.30
C ALA A 77 -9.88 -0.60 -2.35
N ILE A 78 -10.21 -0.78 -3.64
CA ILE A 78 -9.70 0.07 -4.73
C ILE A 78 -10.39 1.43 -4.74
N GLU A 79 -11.68 1.50 -4.38
CA GLU A 79 -12.40 2.79 -4.30
C GLU A 79 -11.79 3.72 -3.25
N VAL A 80 -11.45 3.19 -2.08
CA VAL A 80 -10.81 3.95 -0.99
C VAL A 80 -9.34 4.24 -1.29
N ASN A 81 -8.62 3.28 -1.88
CA ASN A 81 -7.22 3.44 -2.24
C ASN A 81 -6.95 2.90 -3.65
N PRO A 82 -7.05 3.76 -4.69
CA PRO A 82 -6.87 3.36 -6.08
C PRO A 82 -5.47 2.81 -6.39
N THR A 83 -4.45 3.18 -5.61
CA THR A 83 -3.09 2.68 -5.75
C THR A 83 -3.03 1.16 -5.66
N ARG A 84 -3.99 0.52 -4.98
CA ARG A 84 -4.07 -0.95 -4.90
C ARG A 84 -4.20 -1.64 -6.25
N MET A 85 -4.61 -0.93 -7.32
CA MET A 85 -4.63 -1.47 -8.68
C MET A 85 -3.23 -1.70 -9.26
N PHE A 86 -2.22 -0.96 -8.80
CA PHE A 86 -0.86 -1.10 -9.27
C PHE A 86 -0.12 -2.15 -8.45
N ASN A 87 0.54 -3.08 -9.13
CA ASN A 87 1.38 -4.08 -8.47
C ASN A 87 2.81 -3.58 -8.26
N CYS A 88 3.31 -2.75 -9.17
CA CYS A 88 4.67 -2.25 -9.18
C CYS A 88 4.65 -0.74 -9.40
N SER A 89 5.62 -0.06 -8.82
CA SER A 89 5.82 1.39 -8.90
C SER A 89 7.32 1.68 -8.90
N TYR A 90 7.69 2.88 -9.32
CA TYR A 90 9.06 3.35 -9.31
C TYR A 90 9.10 4.83 -8.96
N LEU A 91 10.08 5.23 -8.14
CA LEU A 91 10.43 6.65 -7.98
C LEU A 91 11.93 6.84 -7.70
N PRO A 92 12.57 7.85 -8.30
CA PRO A 92 13.93 8.24 -7.91
C PRO A 92 13.90 8.99 -6.57
N ILE A 93 14.93 8.80 -5.74
CA ILE A 93 15.04 9.51 -4.47
C ILE A 93 15.66 10.89 -4.73
N VAL A 94 14.82 11.85 -5.11
CA VAL A 94 15.24 13.23 -5.47
C VAL A 94 14.79 14.28 -4.45
N GLU A 95 13.71 14.00 -3.72
CA GLU A 95 13.18 14.88 -2.68
C GLU A 95 12.75 14.07 -1.45
N PRO A 96 12.62 14.70 -0.26
CA PRO A 96 12.18 13.99 0.95
C PRO A 96 10.82 13.28 0.78
N GLY A 97 9.98 13.76 -0.15
CA GLY A 97 8.71 13.13 -0.52
C GLY A 97 8.78 11.64 -0.79
N ALA A 98 9.86 11.23 -1.43
CA ALA A 98 10.06 9.87 -1.86
C ALA A 98 9.95 8.84 -0.72
N PHE A 99 10.36 9.19 0.50
CA PHE A 99 10.40 8.27 1.63
C PHE A 99 9.00 7.90 2.15
N TRP A 100 8.12 8.88 2.35
CA TRP A 100 6.76 8.59 2.82
C TRP A 100 5.85 8.09 1.71
N GLU A 101 6.08 8.51 0.46
CA GLU A 101 5.41 7.93 -0.70
C GLU A 101 5.76 6.45 -0.85
N THR A 102 7.03 6.08 -0.70
CA THR A 102 7.46 4.67 -0.69
C THR A 102 6.71 3.88 0.37
N MET A 103 6.59 4.40 1.60
CA MET A 103 5.83 3.75 2.67
C MET A 103 4.35 3.57 2.29
N PHE A 104 3.71 4.61 1.77
CA PHE A 104 2.32 4.56 1.33
C PHE A 104 2.09 3.51 0.22
N LEU A 105 2.95 3.48 -0.79
CA LEU A 105 2.88 2.54 -1.91
C LEU A 105 3.07 1.08 -1.43
N LEU A 106 4.07 0.83 -0.58
CA LEU A 106 4.31 -0.50 0.01
C LEU A 106 3.11 -1.00 0.82
N LEU A 107 2.53 -0.14 1.67
CA LEU A 107 1.34 -0.48 2.47
C LEU A 107 0.07 -0.62 1.61
N SER A 108 0.01 0.03 0.46
CA SER A 108 -1.02 -0.20 -0.57
C SER A 108 -0.87 -1.56 -1.26
N GLY A 109 0.26 -2.24 -1.04
CA GLY A 109 0.57 -3.56 -1.59
C GLY A 109 1.21 -3.50 -2.97
N ALA A 110 1.82 -2.37 -3.33
CA ALA A 110 2.66 -2.25 -4.51
C ALA A 110 4.13 -2.50 -4.14
N GLY A 111 4.88 -3.16 -5.02
CA GLY A 111 6.34 -3.13 -4.98
C GLY A 111 6.84 -1.76 -5.42
N VAL A 112 7.87 -1.25 -4.76
CA VAL A 112 8.47 0.06 -5.06
C VAL A 112 9.92 -0.15 -5.46
N GLY A 113 10.20 -0.02 -6.75
CA GLY A 113 11.57 0.19 -7.22
C GLY A 113 12.00 1.62 -6.95
N TYR A 114 13.27 1.85 -6.65
CA TYR A 114 13.77 3.19 -6.43
C TYR A 114 15.19 3.34 -6.96
N SER A 115 15.58 4.59 -7.23
CA SER A 115 16.95 4.91 -7.66
C SER A 115 17.62 5.84 -6.66
N VAL A 116 18.77 5.38 -6.17
CA VAL A 116 19.70 6.14 -5.32
C VAL A 116 20.96 6.51 -6.10
N GLN A 117 20.88 6.68 -7.42
CA GLN A 117 22.02 7.20 -8.18
C GLN A 117 22.43 8.59 -7.67
N ARG A 118 23.73 8.90 -7.69
CA ARG A 118 24.29 10.12 -7.09
C ARG A 118 23.54 11.39 -7.52
N HIS A 119 23.28 11.56 -8.82
CA HIS A 119 22.58 12.73 -9.35
C HIS A 119 21.11 12.85 -8.89
N HIS A 120 20.49 11.77 -8.41
CA HIS A 120 19.18 11.85 -7.74
C HIS A 120 19.35 12.30 -6.30
N VAL A 121 20.19 11.60 -5.54
CA VAL A 121 20.37 11.84 -4.09
C VAL A 121 20.96 13.23 -3.81
N GLU A 122 21.81 13.77 -4.71
CA GLU A 122 22.38 15.11 -4.61
C GLU A 122 21.34 16.23 -4.60
N GLN A 123 20.14 15.98 -5.16
CA GLN A 123 19.01 16.93 -5.17
C GLN A 123 18.34 17.04 -3.79
N LEU A 124 18.55 16.08 -2.89
CA LEU A 124 18.02 16.16 -1.54
C LEU A 124 18.60 17.36 -0.79
N PRO A 125 17.79 18.03 0.05
CA PRO A 125 18.27 19.08 0.92
C PRO A 125 19.27 18.52 1.95
N GLU A 126 20.06 19.41 2.54
CA GLU A 126 20.92 19.08 3.66
C GLU A 126 20.11 18.71 4.91
N ILE A 127 20.69 17.88 5.75
CA ILE A 127 20.14 17.52 7.05
C ILE A 127 20.31 18.70 8.02
N ARG A 128 19.25 18.97 8.78
CA ARG A 128 19.20 19.92 9.90
C ARG A 128 18.56 19.23 11.10
N LYS A 129 19.29 19.05 12.19
CA LYS A 129 18.83 18.36 13.38
C LYS A 129 17.74 19.16 14.09
N PRO A 130 16.62 18.50 14.46
CA PRO A 130 15.56 19.16 15.19
C PRO A 130 16.01 19.48 16.62
N ILE A 131 15.78 20.73 17.05
CA ILE A 131 16.12 21.21 18.40
C ILE A 131 14.94 21.03 19.38
N LYS A 132 13.71 21.15 18.87
CA LYS A 132 12.47 21.03 19.65
C LYS A 132 11.82 19.68 19.39
N SER A 133 11.06 19.18 20.36
CA SER A 133 10.23 17.98 20.20
C SER A 133 8.74 18.29 20.41
N ARG A 134 7.87 17.48 19.80
CA ARG A 134 6.42 17.57 19.97
C ARG A 134 5.80 16.18 19.93
N ARG A 135 4.73 15.94 20.70
CA ARG A 135 3.97 14.68 20.60
C ARG A 135 3.25 14.58 19.26
N TYR A 136 3.20 13.37 18.70
CA TYR A 136 2.53 13.09 17.44
C TYR A 136 1.74 11.77 17.53
N LEU A 137 0.41 11.86 17.52
CA LEU A 137 -0.47 10.69 17.49
C LEU A 137 -0.55 10.14 16.07
N ILE A 138 -0.10 8.89 15.89
CA ILE A 138 -0.16 8.21 14.61
C ILE A 138 -1.57 7.67 14.40
N GLN A 139 -2.22 8.06 13.30
CA GLN A 139 -3.55 7.57 12.95
C GLN A 139 -3.51 6.09 12.53
N ASP A 140 -4.59 5.36 12.82
CA ASP A 140 -4.74 3.93 12.52
C ASP A 140 -5.13 3.66 11.05
N SER A 141 -4.32 4.19 10.14
CA SER A 141 -4.51 4.05 8.70
C SER A 141 -3.16 3.97 7.97
N ILE A 142 -3.21 3.58 6.69
CA ILE A 142 -2.01 3.53 5.82
C ILE A 142 -1.42 4.94 5.67
N GLU A 143 -2.28 5.94 5.51
CA GLU A 143 -1.92 7.36 5.44
C GLU A 143 -1.28 7.81 6.74
N GLY A 144 -1.83 7.44 7.90
CA GLY A 144 -1.24 7.73 9.22
C GLY A 144 0.17 7.17 9.38
N TRP A 145 0.39 5.94 8.91
CA TRP A 145 1.71 5.31 8.91
C TRP A 145 2.68 6.05 7.98
N ALA A 146 2.27 6.38 6.76
CA ALA A 146 3.08 7.17 5.84
C ALA A 146 3.38 8.59 6.38
N ASP A 147 2.39 9.25 6.96
CA ASP A 147 2.55 10.57 7.58
C ASP A 147 3.52 10.55 8.77
N SER A 148 3.63 9.43 9.49
CA SER A 148 4.64 9.29 10.55
C SER A 148 6.06 9.40 9.99
N ILE A 149 6.33 8.77 8.84
CA ILE A 149 7.59 8.89 8.10
C ILE A 149 7.77 10.33 7.65
N LYS A 150 6.74 10.94 7.06
CA LYS A 150 6.77 12.34 6.60
C LYS A 150 7.15 13.30 7.72
N VAL A 151 6.51 13.19 8.88
CA VAL A 151 6.79 14.08 10.01
C VAL A 151 8.20 13.86 10.55
N LEU A 152 8.70 12.62 10.57
CA LEU A 152 10.10 12.34 10.92
C LEU A 152 11.05 12.97 9.91
N MET A 153 10.89 12.72 8.62
CA MET A 153 11.77 13.26 7.58
C MET A 153 11.76 14.79 7.58
N ARG A 154 10.58 15.42 7.68
CA ARG A 154 10.47 16.89 7.78
C ARG A 154 11.12 17.47 9.04
N ALA A 155 11.24 16.71 10.12
CA ALA A 155 12.00 17.15 11.29
C ALA A 155 13.49 17.31 10.98
N TYR A 156 14.03 16.51 10.05
CA TYR A 156 15.44 16.53 9.66
C TYR A 156 15.74 17.34 8.38
N PHE A 157 14.75 17.66 7.55
CA PHE A 157 14.95 18.42 6.31
C PHE A 157 14.34 19.84 6.33
N ASP A 158 13.30 20.08 7.13
CA ASP A 158 12.51 21.33 7.09
C ASP A 158 12.54 22.12 8.42
N ASN A 159 13.54 21.91 9.27
CA ASN A 159 13.66 22.53 10.61
C ASN A 159 12.39 22.36 11.48
N ARG A 160 11.67 21.24 11.34
CA ARG A 160 10.46 20.95 12.14
C ARG A 160 10.83 20.28 13.47
N SER A 161 9.88 20.27 14.40
CA SER A 161 10.08 19.61 15.68
C SER A 161 10.13 18.09 15.53
N LEU A 162 11.03 17.45 16.27
CA LEU A 162 11.15 16.01 16.36
C LEU A 162 9.85 15.39 16.92
N PRO A 163 9.22 14.44 16.21
CA PRO A 163 8.02 13.78 16.72
C PRO A 163 8.35 12.81 17.86
N LEU A 164 7.64 12.95 18.98
CA LEU A 164 7.51 11.92 20.00
C LEU A 164 6.26 11.10 19.67
N PHE A 165 6.48 9.97 19.00
CA PHE A 165 5.40 9.16 18.44
C PHE A 165 4.54 8.51 19.53
N ASP A 166 3.23 8.69 19.39
CA ASP A 166 2.19 8.07 20.20
C ASP A 166 1.42 7.07 19.32
N TYR A 167 1.51 5.79 19.70
CA TYR A 167 0.99 4.65 18.93
C TYR A 167 -0.38 4.17 19.42
N ARG A 168 -0.97 4.82 20.43
CA ARG A 168 -2.17 4.32 21.13
C ARG A 168 -3.40 4.18 20.25
N ALA A 169 -3.47 4.93 19.14
CA ALA A 169 -4.57 4.79 18.19
C ALA A 169 -4.43 3.56 17.28
N ILE A 170 -3.23 3.02 17.08
CA ILE A 170 -2.98 1.91 16.15
C ILE A 170 -3.56 0.62 16.71
N ARG A 171 -4.36 -0.08 15.89
CA ARG A 171 -4.98 -1.35 16.26
C ARG A 171 -3.98 -2.43 16.61
N GLU A 172 -4.40 -3.35 17.48
CA GLU A 172 -3.57 -4.45 17.95
C GLU A 172 -3.25 -5.48 16.85
N LYS A 173 -2.17 -6.24 17.08
CA LYS A 173 -1.77 -7.34 16.20
C LYS A 173 -2.89 -8.37 16.13
N GLY A 174 -3.24 -8.80 14.92
CA GLY A 174 -4.31 -9.77 14.70
C GLY A 174 -5.68 -9.16 14.43
N ALA A 175 -5.87 -7.85 14.69
CA ALA A 175 -7.12 -7.16 14.37
C ALA A 175 -7.45 -7.29 12.88
N ARG A 176 -8.73 -7.52 12.54
CA ARG A 176 -9.14 -7.76 11.16
C ARG A 176 -9.05 -6.49 10.32
N LEU A 177 -8.48 -6.60 9.13
CA LEU A 177 -8.48 -5.51 8.15
C LEU A 177 -9.74 -5.61 7.28
N VAL A 178 -10.77 -4.85 7.63
CA VAL A 178 -12.11 -4.94 7.03
C VAL A 178 -12.08 -4.70 5.53
N ILE A 179 -11.37 -3.66 5.08
CA ILE A 179 -11.39 -3.22 3.67
C ILE A 179 -10.42 -4.04 2.81
N SER A 180 -9.16 -4.16 3.22
CA SER A 180 -8.12 -4.81 2.41
C SER A 180 -8.06 -6.33 2.56
N GLY A 181 -8.73 -6.88 3.58
CA GLY A 181 -8.55 -8.27 4.00
C GLY A 181 -7.26 -8.50 4.78
N GLY A 182 -7.20 -9.62 5.49
CA GLY A 182 -6.06 -10.01 6.32
C GLY A 182 -6.15 -9.53 7.77
N LYS A 183 -5.01 -9.56 8.46
CA LYS A 183 -4.87 -9.20 9.88
C LYS A 183 -3.81 -8.12 10.03
N ALA A 184 -4.04 -7.19 10.95
CA ALA A 184 -3.12 -6.10 11.26
C ALA A 184 -1.84 -6.63 11.91
N PRO A 185 -0.67 -6.03 11.60
CA PRO A 185 0.60 -6.41 12.20
C PRO A 185 0.78 -5.89 13.65
N GLY A 186 -0.07 -4.95 14.08
CA GLY A 186 0.14 -4.17 15.29
C GLY A 186 1.14 -3.02 15.10
N PRO A 187 1.40 -2.20 16.13
CA PRO A 187 2.26 -1.02 16.03
C PRO A 187 3.76 -1.33 15.99
N GLU A 188 4.19 -2.50 16.48
CA GLU A 188 5.60 -2.79 16.73
C GLU A 188 6.50 -2.69 15.47
N PRO A 189 6.09 -3.21 14.29
CA PRO A 189 6.92 -3.06 13.09
C PRO A 189 7.13 -1.61 12.66
N LEU A 190 6.11 -0.75 12.83
CA LEU A 190 6.24 0.68 12.53
C LEU A 190 7.21 1.35 13.50
N LYS A 191 7.14 1.00 14.79
CA LYS A 191 8.05 1.52 15.81
C LYS A 191 9.51 1.16 15.50
N VAL A 192 9.78 -0.08 15.12
CA VAL A 192 11.12 -0.52 14.68
C VAL A 192 11.60 0.29 13.47
N CYS A 193 10.74 0.46 12.47
CA CYS A 193 11.06 1.24 11.26
C CYS A 193 11.39 2.71 11.59
N LEU A 194 10.55 3.39 12.37
CA LEU A 194 10.76 4.80 12.73
C LEU A 194 12.02 4.99 13.57
N ASN A 195 12.30 4.09 14.52
CA ASN A 195 13.52 4.14 15.32
C ASN A 195 14.76 3.96 14.46
N GLU A 196 14.74 3.05 13.49
CA GLU A 196 15.88 2.81 12.61
C GLU A 196 16.14 3.98 11.66
N LEU A 197 15.08 4.57 11.08
CA LEU A 197 15.20 5.80 10.30
C LEU A 197 15.79 6.94 11.12
N GLN A 198 15.28 7.15 12.35
CA GLN A 198 15.80 8.18 13.22
C GLN A 198 17.26 7.93 13.62
N ARG A 199 17.64 6.67 13.86
CA ARG A 199 19.02 6.27 14.14
C ARG A 199 19.95 6.68 12.99
N ILE A 200 19.58 6.36 11.75
CA ILE A 200 20.36 6.74 10.56
C ILE A 200 20.50 8.26 10.45
N LEU A 201 19.41 9.00 10.64
CA LEU A 201 19.42 10.47 10.55
C LEU A 201 20.23 11.12 11.69
N ASN A 202 20.24 10.54 12.89
CA ASN A 202 21.01 11.04 14.02
C ASN A 202 22.54 10.94 13.83
N LEU A 203 23.00 9.99 13.00
CA LEU A 203 24.42 9.81 12.69
C LEU A 203 24.99 10.92 11.80
N LYS A 204 24.13 11.69 11.12
CA LYS A 204 24.53 12.84 10.30
C LYS A 204 24.81 14.05 11.18
N MET A 205 25.64 14.96 10.70
CA MET A 205 25.86 16.29 11.27
C MET A 205 24.97 17.32 10.57
N ASP A 206 24.79 18.50 11.18
CA ASP A 206 24.09 19.60 10.52
C ASP A 206 24.85 20.05 9.28
N GLY A 207 24.16 20.10 8.14
CA GLY A 207 24.76 20.41 6.84
C GLY A 207 25.20 19.19 6.03
N ASP A 208 25.19 18.00 6.62
CA ASP A 208 25.46 16.78 5.86
C ASP A 208 24.33 16.51 4.85
N LYS A 209 24.69 15.87 3.74
CA LYS A 209 23.72 15.26 2.82
C LYS A 209 23.58 13.76 3.06
N LEU A 210 22.42 13.22 2.68
CA LEU A 210 22.28 11.78 2.49
C LEU A 210 23.16 11.32 1.34
N THR A 211 23.57 10.07 1.40
CA THR A 211 24.41 9.42 0.40
C THR A 211 23.72 8.13 -0.06
N PRO A 212 23.97 7.67 -1.30
CA PRO A 212 23.47 6.38 -1.78
C PRO A 212 23.78 5.20 -0.87
#